data_AF-A0A957ZWD4-F1
#
_entry.id   AF-A0A957ZWD4-F1
#
_cell.length_a   1.000
_cell.length_b   1.000
_cell.length_c   1.000
_cell.angle_alpha   90.00
_cell.angle_beta   90.00
_cell.angle_gamma   90.00
#
_symmetry.space_group_name_H-M   'P 1'
#
loop_
_entity.id
_entity.type
_entity.pdbx_description
1 polymer ?
#
loop_
_entity_poly.entity_id
_entity_poly.type
_entity_poly.pdbx_seq_one_letter_code
_entity_poly.pdbx_strand_id
1 'polypeptide(L)'
;VLWWDIILRRPLLSRLRTPYIPRWQKIARDFRELAVEMGGVLIKLGQFLSVRVDLLPEEVLAELNGLQDEVPAEDFDAIVARIEGEFSQPIDEIFVWFSRAVLGSASLAQTHRAQLPSGETVVVKVLRPNIEIIVETDLIAIAEFVRRLKLYKPMRRAVDLDRLTDEFNRVTSRELDLLLEGRNAERFARDYADDDQIYAP
;
A
#
# COMPACT_ATOMS: atom_id res chain seq x y z
N VAL A 1 -25.38 3.60 0.05
CA VAL A 1 -25.02 4.83 -0.70
C VAL A 1 -25.53 4.81 -2.15
N LEU A 2 -25.29 3.75 -2.95
CA LEU A 2 -25.78 3.64 -4.35
C LEU A 2 -27.32 3.64 -4.51
N TRP A 3 -28.06 3.16 -3.50
CA TRP A 3 -29.54 3.17 -3.51
C TRP A 3 -30.12 4.59 -3.52
N TRP A 4 -29.41 5.57 -2.98
CA TRP A 4 -29.86 6.96 -2.94
C TRP A 4 -29.93 7.57 -4.35
N ASP A 5 -29.00 7.22 -5.24
CA ASP A 5 -29.02 7.66 -6.65
C ASP A 5 -30.15 7.00 -7.48
N ILE A 6 -30.59 5.81 -7.09
CA ILE A 6 -31.72 5.12 -7.74
C ILE A 6 -33.05 5.78 -7.34
N ILE A 7 -33.19 6.16 -6.07
CA ILE A 7 -34.38 6.83 -5.53
C ILE A 7 -34.47 8.29 -6.04
N LEU A 8 -33.35 9.01 -6.06
CA LEU A 8 -33.29 10.41 -6.50
C LEU A 8 -33.33 10.60 -8.03
N ARG A 9 -33.41 9.53 -8.82
CA ARG A 9 -33.70 9.59 -10.27
C ARG A 9 -35.14 10.06 -10.58
N ARG A 10 -36.02 10.14 -9.58
CA ARG A 10 -37.37 10.69 -9.75
C ARG A 10 -37.31 12.22 -9.85
N PRO A 11 -38.02 12.84 -10.82
CA PRO A 11 -37.87 14.26 -11.16
C PRO A 11 -38.10 15.21 -9.98
N LEU A 12 -39.00 14.86 -9.04
CA LEU A 12 -39.28 15.65 -7.84
C LEU A 12 -38.14 15.73 -6.82
N LEU A 13 -37.25 14.73 -6.76
CA LEU A 13 -36.23 14.63 -5.72
C LEU A 13 -34.83 15.06 -6.21
N SER A 14 -34.73 15.44 -7.49
CA SER A 14 -33.47 15.85 -8.15
C SER A 14 -32.78 17.05 -7.48
N ARG A 15 -33.54 17.92 -6.80
CA ARG A 15 -33.03 19.11 -6.07
C ARG A 15 -32.34 18.79 -4.74
N LEU A 16 -32.54 17.61 -4.16
CA LEU A 16 -31.89 17.17 -2.91
C LEU A 16 -30.57 16.45 -3.17
N ARG A 17 -30.11 16.44 -4.42
CA ARG A 17 -28.92 15.72 -4.85
C ARG A 17 -27.69 16.57 -4.57
N THR A 18 -26.83 16.10 -3.68
CA THR A 18 -25.48 16.66 -3.53
C THR A 18 -24.79 16.65 -4.90
N PRO A 19 -24.10 17.73 -5.30
CA PRO A 19 -23.38 17.76 -6.56
C PRO A 19 -22.39 16.58 -6.64
N TYR A 20 -22.16 16.06 -7.84
CA TYR A 20 -21.36 14.86 -8.07
C TYR A 20 -19.96 14.98 -7.43
N ILE A 21 -19.26 16.10 -7.65
CA ILE A 21 -17.87 16.32 -7.22
C ILE A 21 -17.69 16.30 -5.69
N PRO A 22 -18.40 17.13 -4.88
CA PRO A 22 -18.28 17.09 -3.42
C PRO A 22 -18.54 15.71 -2.80
N ARG A 23 -19.41 14.91 -3.43
CA ARG A 23 -19.72 13.56 -2.96
C ARG A 23 -18.55 12.61 -3.19
N TRP A 24 -17.93 12.65 -4.36
CA TRP A 24 -16.77 11.80 -4.66
C TRP A 24 -15.55 12.16 -3.82
N GLN A 25 -15.31 13.45 -3.61
CA GLN A 25 -14.27 13.92 -2.68
C GLN A 25 -14.51 13.41 -1.27
N LYS A 26 -15.75 13.50 -0.77
CA LYS A 26 -16.10 12.97 0.55
C LYS A 26 -15.86 11.45 0.64
N ILE A 27 -16.30 10.67 -0.35
CA ILE A 27 -16.08 9.22 -0.37
C ILE A 27 -14.58 8.89 -0.39
N ALA A 28 -13.80 9.61 -1.20
CA ALA A 28 -12.35 9.41 -1.30
C ALA A 28 -11.65 9.73 0.02
N ARG A 29 -12.07 10.80 0.71
CA ARG A 29 -11.56 11.17 2.03
C ARG A 29 -11.94 10.16 3.11
N ASP A 30 -13.21 9.78 3.17
CA ASP A 30 -13.69 8.74 4.10
C ASP A 30 -12.89 7.43 3.88
N PHE A 31 -12.60 7.06 2.63
CA PHE A 31 -11.74 5.91 2.31
C PHE A 31 -10.29 6.11 2.74
N ARG A 32 -9.69 7.29 2.51
CA ARG A 32 -8.32 7.60 2.94
C ARG A 32 -8.18 7.47 4.45
N GLU A 33 -9.11 8.03 5.22
CA GLU A 33 -9.10 7.97 6.68
C GLU A 33 -9.16 6.51 7.15
N LEU A 34 -10.08 5.72 6.59
CA LEU A 34 -10.18 4.28 6.88
C LEU A 34 -8.90 3.52 6.50
N ALA A 35 -8.30 3.84 5.35
CA ALA A 35 -7.08 3.20 4.91
C ALA A 35 -5.91 3.50 5.86
N VAL A 36 -5.78 4.73 6.33
CA VAL A 36 -4.76 5.11 7.33
C VAL A 36 -4.99 4.40 8.67
N GLU A 37 -6.24 4.32 9.13
CA GLU A 37 -6.59 3.64 10.38
C GLU A 37 -6.29 2.13 10.32
N MET A 38 -6.62 1.49 9.21
CA MET A 38 -6.43 0.04 9.02
C MET A 38 -4.99 -0.33 8.65
N GLY A 39 -4.26 0.57 7.99
CA GLY A 39 -2.91 0.29 7.51
C GLY A 39 -2.86 -0.73 6.37
N GLY A 40 -1.66 -1.27 6.12
CA GLY A 40 -1.44 -2.44 5.27
C GLY A 40 -2.05 -2.33 3.86
N VAL A 41 -2.92 -3.31 3.53
CA VAL A 41 -3.47 -3.48 2.17
C VAL A 41 -4.39 -2.35 1.76
N LEU A 42 -5.13 -1.71 2.67
CA LEU A 42 -6.03 -0.62 2.28
C LEU A 42 -5.26 0.63 1.85
N ILE A 43 -4.14 0.93 2.52
CA ILE A 43 -3.21 1.97 2.05
C ILE A 43 -2.68 1.59 0.67
N LYS A 44 -2.23 0.34 0.50
CA LYS A 44 -1.74 -0.16 -0.79
C LYS A 44 -2.79 -0.06 -1.89
N LEU A 45 -4.05 -0.36 -1.59
CA LEU A 45 -5.17 -0.25 -2.53
C LEU A 45 -5.40 1.19 -2.93
N GLY A 46 -5.38 2.13 -1.98
CA GLY A 46 -5.48 3.56 -2.27
C GLY A 46 -4.33 4.07 -3.12
N GLN A 47 -3.09 3.67 -2.81
CA GLN A 47 -1.91 3.99 -3.62
C GLN A 47 -2.03 3.43 -5.05
N PHE A 48 -2.45 2.17 -5.18
CA PHE A 48 -2.66 1.54 -6.47
C PHE A 48 -3.75 2.25 -7.29
N LEU A 49 -4.84 2.67 -6.66
CA LEU A 49 -5.91 3.41 -7.33
C LEU A 49 -5.53 4.86 -7.65
N SER A 50 -4.68 5.51 -6.85
CA SER A 50 -4.26 6.90 -7.04
C SER A 50 -3.45 7.13 -8.33
N VAL A 51 -2.83 6.08 -8.87
CA VAL A 51 -2.08 6.15 -10.14
C VAL A 51 -2.90 5.75 -11.36
N ARG A 52 -4.18 5.41 -11.17
CA ARG A 52 -5.09 4.90 -12.22
C ARG A 52 -6.03 5.98 -12.73
N VAL A 53 -5.46 6.90 -13.50
CA VAL A 53 -6.19 8.01 -14.16
C VAL A 53 -7.29 7.53 -15.12
N ASP A 54 -7.20 6.27 -15.57
CA ASP A 54 -8.19 5.59 -16.40
C ASP A 54 -9.45 5.16 -15.62
N LEU A 55 -9.39 5.13 -14.28
CA LEU A 55 -10.45 4.55 -13.44
C LEU A 55 -11.20 5.58 -12.59
N LEU A 56 -10.53 6.63 -12.14
CA LEU A 56 -11.07 7.55 -11.14
C LEU A 56 -10.99 9.01 -11.61
N PRO A 57 -12.00 9.84 -11.26
CA PRO A 57 -11.94 11.28 -11.49
C PRO A 57 -10.77 11.94 -10.77
N GLU A 58 -10.27 13.05 -11.33
CA GLU A 58 -9.14 13.81 -10.79
C GLU A 58 -9.32 14.18 -9.31
N GLU A 59 -10.54 14.52 -8.89
CA GLU A 59 -10.82 14.91 -7.52
C GLU A 59 -10.71 13.75 -6.52
N VAL A 60 -10.93 12.51 -6.99
CA VAL A 60 -10.69 11.31 -6.18
C VAL A 60 -9.20 11.02 -6.12
N LEU A 61 -8.50 11.10 -7.25
CA LEU A 61 -7.05 10.87 -7.31
C LEU A 61 -6.30 11.85 -6.40
N ALA A 62 -6.69 13.12 -6.39
CA ALA A 62 -6.11 14.15 -5.54
C ALA A 62 -6.25 13.80 -4.04
N GLU A 63 -7.40 13.28 -3.61
CA GLU A 63 -7.59 12.84 -2.21
C GLU A 63 -6.76 11.58 -1.91
N LEU A 64 -6.73 10.60 -2.83
CA LEU A 64 -5.97 9.36 -2.65
C LEU A 64 -4.45 9.55 -2.73
N ASN A 65 -3.95 10.57 -3.42
CA ASN A 65 -2.52 10.90 -3.45
C ASN A 65 -1.97 11.17 -2.05
N GLY A 66 -2.79 11.62 -1.11
CA GLY A 66 -2.40 11.77 0.29
C GLY A 66 -2.20 10.44 1.05
N LEU A 67 -2.38 9.28 0.41
CA LEU A 67 -1.99 7.96 0.92
C LEU A 67 -0.57 7.56 0.49
N GLN A 68 0.10 8.38 -0.33
CA GLN A 68 1.49 8.18 -0.71
C GLN A 68 2.46 8.67 0.40
N ASP A 69 1.95 9.37 1.42
CA ASP A 69 2.72 9.82 2.58
C ASP A 69 3.08 8.64 3.51
N GLU A 70 4.12 8.82 4.33
CA GLU A 70 4.58 7.82 5.29
C GLU A 70 3.48 7.39 6.26
N VAL A 71 3.39 6.08 6.47
CA VAL A 71 2.38 5.50 7.37
C VAL A 71 2.92 5.44 8.80
N PRO A 72 2.06 5.45 9.83
CA PRO A 72 2.51 5.29 11.21
C PRO A 72 3.42 4.06 11.35
N ALA A 73 4.55 4.22 12.03
CA ALA A 73 5.49 3.13 12.23
C ALA A 73 4.98 2.11 13.25
N GLU A 74 5.42 0.86 13.09
CA GLU A 74 5.21 -0.19 14.08
C GLU A 74 6.03 0.03 15.34
N ASP A 75 5.59 -0.63 16.41
CA ASP A 75 6.34 -0.70 17.66
C ASP A 75 7.72 -1.32 17.44
N PHE A 76 8.74 -0.70 18.04
CA PHE A 76 10.12 -1.10 17.88
C PHE A 76 10.36 -2.54 18.34
N ASP A 77 9.76 -2.95 19.45
CA ASP A 77 10.01 -4.26 20.05
C ASP A 77 9.41 -5.36 19.16
N ALA A 78 8.30 -5.07 18.47
CA ALA A 78 7.71 -5.98 17.49
C ALA A 78 8.58 -6.14 16.23
N ILE A 79 9.28 -5.07 15.80
CA ILE A 79 10.24 -5.13 14.69
C ILE A 79 11.48 -5.92 15.06
N VAL A 80 12.02 -5.70 16.26
CA VAL A 80 13.13 -6.49 16.80
C VAL A 80 12.75 -7.98 16.80
N ALA A 81 11.59 -8.32 17.38
CA ALA A 81 11.11 -9.70 17.40
C ALA A 81 10.94 -10.31 15.99
N ARG A 82 10.50 -9.51 15.00
CA ARG A 82 10.41 -9.96 13.60
C ARG A 82 11.78 -10.30 13.03
N ILE A 83 12.77 -9.42 13.21
CA ILE A 83 14.16 -9.64 12.75
C ILE A 83 14.74 -10.89 13.42
N GLU A 84 14.67 -10.95 14.75
CA GLU A 84 15.25 -12.07 15.51
C GLU A 84 14.61 -13.40 15.13
N GLY A 85 13.31 -13.40 14.82
CA GLY A 85 12.59 -14.58 14.31
C GLY A 85 13.06 -15.04 12.92
N GLU A 86 13.43 -14.12 12.02
CA GLU A 86 13.93 -14.48 10.69
C GLU A 86 15.39 -14.95 10.72
N PHE A 87 16.22 -14.30 11.51
CA PHE A 87 17.65 -14.64 11.63
C PHE A 87 17.92 -15.74 12.65
N SER A 88 16.94 -16.08 13.51
CA SER A 88 17.10 -17.00 14.65
C SER A 88 18.24 -16.60 15.58
N GLN A 89 18.47 -15.29 15.75
CA GLN A 89 19.56 -14.70 16.51
C GLN A 89 19.10 -13.41 17.19
N PRO A 90 19.65 -13.06 18.37
CA PRO A 90 19.43 -11.76 19.00
C PRO A 90 19.89 -10.60 18.11
N ILE A 91 19.21 -9.46 18.17
CA ILE A 91 19.51 -8.31 17.31
C ILE A 91 20.92 -7.74 17.50
N ASP A 92 21.47 -7.86 18.71
CA ASP A 92 22.83 -7.45 19.09
C ASP A 92 23.92 -8.41 18.58
N GLU A 93 23.56 -9.63 18.18
CA GLU A 93 24.47 -10.53 17.45
C GLU A 93 24.49 -10.23 15.95
N ILE A 94 23.40 -9.68 15.41
CA ILE A 94 23.25 -9.34 13.98
C ILE A 94 23.86 -7.97 13.67
N PHE A 95 23.61 -6.98 14.53
CA PHE A 95 24.03 -5.59 14.35
C PHE A 95 24.78 -5.07 15.57
N VAL A 96 25.87 -4.33 15.35
CA VAL A 96 26.60 -3.61 16.41
C VAL A 96 25.75 -2.50 16.99
N TRP A 97 24.91 -1.90 16.16
CA TRP A 97 23.93 -0.89 16.56
C TRP A 97 22.72 -0.96 15.65
N PHE A 98 21.53 -0.84 16.23
CA PHE A 98 20.27 -0.79 15.49
C PHE A 98 19.44 0.39 15.99
N SER A 99 18.99 1.26 15.08
CA SER A 99 18.30 2.49 15.46
C SER A 99 16.86 2.22 15.88
N ARG A 100 16.48 2.74 17.04
CA ARG A 100 15.06 2.83 17.43
C ARG A 100 14.26 3.83 16.60
N ALA A 101 14.93 4.82 16.02
CA ALA A 101 14.28 5.77 15.12
C ALA A 101 14.03 5.12 13.76
N VAL A 102 12.79 5.28 13.27
CA VAL A 102 12.37 4.81 11.96
C VAL A 102 12.92 5.78 10.92
N LEU A 103 13.60 5.27 9.90
CA LEU A 103 14.12 6.07 8.79
C LEU A 103 13.03 6.41 7.78
N GLY A 104 12.08 5.49 7.59
CA GLY A 104 10.93 5.65 6.73
C GLY A 104 9.98 4.47 6.87
N SER A 105 8.69 4.71 6.72
CA SER A 105 7.61 3.73 6.94
C SER A 105 6.71 3.66 5.72
N ALA A 106 6.70 2.50 5.08
CA ALA A 106 5.90 2.21 3.89
C ALA A 106 4.71 1.29 4.24
N SER A 107 3.82 1.06 3.27
CA SER A 107 2.56 0.34 3.50
C SER A 107 2.72 -1.04 4.15
N LEU A 108 3.74 -1.82 3.74
CA LEU A 108 3.96 -3.21 4.18
C LEU A 108 5.23 -3.43 5.01
N ALA A 109 6.12 -2.45 5.05
CA ALA A 109 7.45 -2.57 5.62
C ALA A 109 7.93 -1.22 6.16
N GLN A 110 8.86 -1.24 7.11
CA GLN A 110 9.53 -0.04 7.59
C GLN A 110 11.04 -0.21 7.54
N THR A 111 11.74 0.91 7.56
CA THR A 111 13.20 0.95 7.42
C THR A 111 13.85 1.58 8.64
N HIS A 112 14.97 1.00 9.05
CA HIS A 112 15.77 1.46 10.18
C HIS A 112 17.23 1.59 9.74
N ARG A 113 17.98 2.48 10.39
CA ARG A 113 19.43 2.51 10.25
C ARG A 113 20.06 1.49 11.18
N ALA A 114 21.11 0.82 10.72
CA ALA A 114 21.90 -0.09 11.54
C ALA A 114 23.38 -0.05 11.16
N GLN A 115 24.23 -0.63 12.01
CA GLN A 115 25.64 -0.84 11.74
C GLN A 115 25.96 -2.33 11.83
N LEU A 116 26.58 -2.87 10.79
CA LEU A 116 27.03 -4.26 10.74
C LEU A 116 28.31 -4.47 11.58
N PRO A 117 28.64 -5.71 11.98
CA PRO A 117 29.92 -6.05 12.63
C PRO A 117 31.15 -5.69 11.79
N SER A 118 31.01 -5.57 10.47
CA SER A 118 32.06 -5.08 9.56
C SER A 118 32.37 -3.59 9.73
N GLY A 119 31.50 -2.83 10.41
CA GLY A 119 31.56 -1.37 10.55
C GLY A 119 30.71 -0.59 9.56
N GLU A 120 30.17 -1.25 8.53
CA GLU A 120 29.33 -0.64 7.49
C GLU A 120 27.97 -0.17 8.06
N THR A 121 27.54 1.02 7.65
CA THR A 121 26.21 1.57 7.99
C THR A 121 25.21 1.18 6.91
N VAL A 122 24.13 0.51 7.30
CA VAL A 122 23.12 -0.03 6.38
C VAL A 122 21.72 0.48 6.71
N VAL A 123 20.83 0.39 5.73
CA VAL A 123 19.39 0.54 5.92
C VAL A 123 18.76 -0.85 5.94
N VAL A 124 18.12 -1.18 7.05
CA VAL A 124 17.43 -2.46 7.26
C VAL A 124 15.95 -2.25 7.01
N LYS A 125 15.44 -2.85 5.94
CA LYS A 125 14.00 -2.90 5.63
C LYS A 125 13.41 -4.17 6.24
N VAL A 126 12.36 -4.01 7.03
CA VAL A 126 11.71 -5.10 7.76
C VAL A 126 10.22 -5.09 7.42
N LEU A 127 9.68 -6.25 7.07
CA LEU A 127 8.24 -6.43 6.91
C LEU A 127 7.52 -6.17 8.23
N ARG A 128 6.35 -5.52 8.17
CA ARG A 128 5.54 -5.30 9.37
C ARG A 128 5.14 -6.66 9.98
N PRO A 129 5.06 -6.79 11.31
CA PRO A 129 4.65 -8.04 11.94
C PRO A 129 3.27 -8.52 11.42
N ASN A 130 3.16 -9.82 11.13
CA ASN A 130 1.94 -10.47 10.62
C ASN A 130 1.42 -9.96 9.28
N ILE A 131 2.19 -9.16 8.53
CA ILE A 131 1.72 -8.54 7.30
C ILE A 131 1.34 -9.58 6.24
N GLU A 132 1.98 -10.74 6.23
CA GLU A 132 1.71 -11.82 5.28
C GLU A 132 0.28 -12.35 5.46
N ILE A 133 -0.14 -12.56 6.71
CA ILE A 133 -1.49 -13.04 7.07
C ILE A 133 -2.53 -11.95 6.78
N ILE A 134 -2.20 -10.71 7.13
CA ILE A 134 -3.07 -9.55 6.88
C ILE A 134 -3.30 -9.41 5.37
N VAL A 135 -2.24 -9.48 4.57
CA VAL A 135 -2.32 -9.39 3.11
C VAL A 135 -3.17 -10.52 2.55
N GLU A 136 -2.92 -11.77 2.93
CA GLU A 136 -3.70 -12.89 2.45
C GLU A 136 -5.21 -12.72 2.74
N THR A 137 -5.54 -12.34 3.98
CA THR A 137 -6.92 -12.16 4.42
C THR A 137 -7.60 -10.99 3.70
N ASP A 138 -6.91 -9.87 3.57
CA ASP A 138 -7.45 -8.67 2.94
C ASP A 138 -7.64 -8.86 1.43
N LEU A 139 -6.72 -9.54 0.74
CA LEU A 139 -6.89 -9.84 -0.68
C LEU A 139 -8.10 -10.75 -0.93
N ILE A 140 -8.38 -11.70 -0.04
CA ILE A 140 -9.60 -12.53 -0.09
C ILE A 140 -10.86 -11.65 0.10
N ALA A 141 -10.85 -10.75 1.07
CA ALA A 141 -11.96 -9.84 1.34
C ALA A 141 -12.23 -8.90 0.16
N ILE A 142 -11.17 -8.34 -0.44
CA ILE A 142 -11.24 -7.51 -1.64
C ILE A 142 -11.81 -8.31 -2.81
N ALA A 143 -11.35 -9.54 -3.04
CA ALA A 143 -11.86 -10.39 -4.11
C ALA A 143 -13.37 -10.70 -3.97
N GLU A 144 -13.85 -10.96 -2.75
CA GLU A 144 -15.28 -11.13 -2.48
C GLU A 144 -16.06 -9.83 -2.70
N PHE A 145 -15.53 -8.68 -2.27
CA PHE A 145 -16.14 -7.38 -2.54
C PHE A 145 -16.26 -7.11 -4.04
N VAL A 146 -15.19 -7.35 -4.80
CA VAL A 146 -15.17 -7.20 -6.26
C VAL A 146 -16.20 -8.12 -6.92
N ARG A 147 -16.32 -9.38 -6.49
CA ARG A 147 -17.35 -10.30 -6.99
C ARG A 147 -18.76 -9.74 -6.82
N ARG A 148 -19.06 -9.11 -5.69
CA ARG A 148 -20.35 -8.44 -5.45
C ARG A 148 -20.51 -7.19 -6.30
N LEU A 149 -19.45 -6.41 -6.46
CA LEU A 149 -19.45 -5.19 -7.28
C LEU A 149 -19.73 -5.51 -8.76
N LYS A 150 -19.25 -6.64 -9.27
CA LYS A 150 -19.53 -7.14 -10.63
C LYS A 150 -21.01 -7.45 -10.90
N LEU A 151 -21.83 -7.63 -9.86
CA LEU A 151 -23.29 -7.80 -10.01
C LEU A 151 -23.96 -6.49 -10.49
N TYR A 152 -23.30 -5.35 -10.29
CA TYR A 152 -23.76 -4.07 -10.79
C TYR A 152 -23.38 -3.88 -12.27
N LYS A 153 -24.37 -4.06 -13.16
CA LYS A 153 -24.21 -4.00 -14.63
C LYS A 153 -23.40 -2.81 -15.16
N PRO A 154 -23.60 -1.56 -14.67
CA PRO A 154 -22.82 -0.42 -15.12
C PRO A 154 -21.32 -0.57 -14.81
N MET A 155 -20.96 -1.06 -13.63
CA MET A 155 -19.55 -1.26 -13.26
C MET A 155 -18.89 -2.35 -14.12
N ARG A 156 -19.57 -3.48 -14.29
CA ARG A 156 -19.07 -4.60 -15.09
C ARG A 156 -18.78 -4.24 -16.56
N ARG A 157 -19.47 -3.23 -17.10
CA ARG A 157 -19.24 -2.75 -18.48
C ARG A 157 -18.18 -1.66 -18.57
N ALA A 158 -17.94 -0.93 -17.49
CA ALA A 158 -17.02 0.19 -17.46
C ALA A 158 -15.59 -0.24 -17.15
N VAL A 159 -15.40 -1.24 -16.28
CA VAL A 159 -14.08 -1.65 -15.77
C VAL A 159 -13.95 -3.17 -15.79
N ASP A 160 -12.79 -3.65 -16.25
CA ASP A 160 -12.38 -5.04 -16.08
C ASP A 160 -11.84 -5.25 -14.66
N LEU A 161 -12.77 -5.53 -13.75
CA LEU A 161 -12.48 -5.70 -12.33
C LEU A 161 -11.65 -6.95 -12.03
N ASP A 162 -11.69 -7.98 -12.87
CA ASP A 162 -10.89 -9.19 -12.67
C ASP A 162 -9.43 -8.86 -12.92
N ARG A 163 -9.13 -8.27 -14.08
CA ARG A 163 -7.78 -7.84 -14.42
C ARG A 163 -7.21 -6.85 -13.40
N LEU A 164 -8.04 -5.92 -12.92
CA LEU A 164 -7.63 -4.94 -11.91
C LEU A 164 -7.26 -5.62 -10.58
N THR A 165 -8.06 -6.60 -10.16
CA THR A 165 -7.81 -7.34 -8.92
C THR A 165 -6.58 -8.22 -9.04
N ASP A 166 -6.40 -8.90 -10.17
CA ASP A 166 -5.21 -9.73 -10.43
C ASP A 166 -3.93 -8.90 -10.46
N GLU A 167 -3.99 -7.71 -11.07
CA GLU A 167 -2.88 -6.76 -11.06
C GLU A 167 -2.55 -6.30 -9.64
N PHE A 168 -3.56 -5.90 -8.87
CA PHE A 168 -3.37 -5.46 -7.49
C PHE A 168 -2.80 -6.57 -6.61
N ASN A 169 -3.35 -7.79 -6.70
CA ASN A 169 -2.85 -8.96 -5.99
C ASN A 169 -1.38 -9.22 -6.33
N ARG A 170 -1.06 -9.26 -7.63
CA ARG A 170 0.31 -9.51 -8.10
C ARG A 170 1.29 -8.46 -7.60
N VAL A 171 0.93 -7.18 -7.64
CA VAL A 171 1.80 -6.08 -7.17
C VAL A 171 1.98 -6.19 -5.66
N THR A 172 0.90 -6.37 -4.90
CA THR A 172 0.94 -6.46 -3.43
C THR A 172 1.74 -7.66 -2.95
N SER A 173 1.51 -8.84 -3.53
CA SER A 173 2.25 -10.06 -3.14
C SER A 173 3.74 -9.98 -3.49
N ARG A 174 4.12 -9.28 -4.57
CA ARG A 174 5.54 -9.11 -4.92
C ARG A 174 6.30 -8.24 -3.91
N GLU A 175 5.63 -7.31 -3.25
CA GLU A 175 6.25 -6.46 -2.23
C GLU A 175 6.49 -7.18 -0.90
N LEU A 176 5.90 -8.36 -0.70
CA LEU A 176 6.23 -9.23 0.43
C LEU A 176 7.54 -9.99 0.21
N ASP A 177 8.04 -10.10 -1.03
CA ASP A 177 9.30 -10.76 -1.34
C ASP A 177 10.45 -9.73 -1.35
N LEU A 178 10.98 -9.43 -0.17
CA LEU A 178 12.13 -8.53 -0.02
C LEU A 178 13.41 -9.08 -0.68
N LEU A 179 13.52 -10.40 -0.86
CA LEU A 179 14.66 -10.99 -1.59
C LEU A 179 14.57 -10.69 -3.09
N LEU A 180 13.37 -10.74 -3.66
CA LEU A 180 13.14 -10.29 -5.03
C LEU A 180 13.43 -8.80 -5.18
N GLU A 181 13.01 -7.97 -4.23
CA GLU A 181 13.34 -6.55 -4.21
C GLU A 181 14.86 -6.34 -4.17
N GLY A 182 15.57 -7.00 -3.26
CA GLY A 182 17.04 -6.95 -3.17
C GLY A 182 17.73 -7.36 -4.46
N ARG A 183 17.33 -8.48 -5.07
CA ARG A 183 17.87 -8.92 -6.38
C ARG A 183 17.63 -7.90 -7.50
N ASN A 184 16.48 -7.23 -7.48
CA ASN A 184 16.19 -6.17 -8.46
C ASN A 184 17.05 -4.93 -8.21
N ALA A 185 17.28 -4.56 -6.94
CA ALA A 185 18.18 -3.47 -6.58
C ALA A 185 19.62 -3.76 -6.98
N GLU A 186 20.15 -4.95 -6.70
CA GLU A 186 21.48 -5.37 -7.14
C GLU A 186 21.60 -5.36 -8.68
N ARG A 187 20.54 -5.79 -9.38
CA ARG A 187 20.52 -5.73 -10.85
C ARG A 187 20.54 -4.28 -11.33
N PHE A 188 19.76 -3.40 -10.72
CA PHE A 188 19.76 -1.98 -11.03
C PHE A 188 21.15 -1.36 -10.81
N ALA A 189 21.79 -1.65 -9.67
CA ALA A 189 23.15 -1.18 -9.40
C ALA A 189 24.16 -1.65 -10.45
N ARG A 190 24.07 -2.91 -10.91
CA ARG A 190 24.92 -3.41 -12.00
C ARG A 190 24.62 -2.75 -13.34
N ASP A 191 23.36 -2.57 -13.68
CA ASP A 191 22.93 -2.00 -14.97
C ASP A 191 23.36 -0.52 -15.11
N TYR A 192 23.55 0.20 -14.00
CA TYR A 192 23.92 1.63 -13.96
C TYR A 192 25.29 1.91 -13.32
N ALA A 193 26.16 0.92 -13.18
CA ALA A 193 27.44 1.07 -12.49
C ALA A 193 28.38 2.12 -13.12
N ASP A 194 28.24 2.37 -14.42
CA ASP A 194 29.06 3.32 -15.20
C ASP A 194 28.35 4.67 -15.44
N ASP A 195 27.17 4.89 -14.86
CA ASP A 195 26.43 6.15 -15.01
C ASP A 195 26.65 7.07 -13.80
N ASP A 196 27.51 8.08 -13.97
CA ASP A 196 27.85 9.05 -12.93
C ASP A 196 26.64 9.89 -12.43
N GLN A 197 25.49 9.83 -13.12
CA GLN A 197 24.27 10.52 -12.69
C GLN A 197 23.40 9.68 -11.74
N ILE A 198 23.68 8.38 -11.61
CA ILE A 198 22.83 7.44 -10.88
C ILE A 198 23.66 6.75 -9.80
N TYR A 199 23.22 6.89 -8.55
CA TYR A 199 23.75 6.12 -7.43
C TYR A 199 22.73 5.07 -7.00
N ALA A 200 23.15 3.81 -6.98
CA ALA A 200 22.42 2.70 -6.41
C ALA A 200 23.31 2.04 -5.34
N PRO A 201 22.88 2.05 -4.06
CA PRO A 201 23.66 1.46 -2.96
C PRO A 201 23.75 -0.06 -3.07
#